data_AF-A0A183HFF6-F1
#
_entry.id   AF-A0A183HFF6-F1
#
_cell.length_a   1.000
_cell.length_b   1.000
_cell.length_c   1.000
_cell.angle_alpha   90.00
_cell.angle_beta   90.00
_cell.angle_gamma   90.00
#
_symmetry.space_group_name_H-M   'P 1'
#
loop_
_entity.id
_entity.type
_entity.pdbx_description
1 polymer ?
#
loop_
_entity_poly.entity_id
_entity_poly.type
_entity_poly.pdbx_seq_one_letter_code
_entity_poly.pdbx_strand_id
1 'polypeptide(L)'
;MQKSVQVAKVGRKGFNGRKALADMVTEFLEIISHTVLFNYGGYPAETFDTASYGSILFHVSTILERFVFYSFIDQFILALKISVI
;
A
#
# COMPACT_ATOMS: atom_id res chain seq x y z
N MET A 1 7.21 52.28 8.96
CA MET A 1 6.56 51.19 8.19
C MET A 1 6.66 49.89 8.98
N GLN A 2 5.61 49.53 9.73
CA GLN A 2 5.53 48.22 10.40
C GLN A 2 5.15 47.17 9.35
N LYS A 3 6.05 46.22 9.07
CA LYS A 3 5.73 45.03 8.26
C LYS A 3 4.89 44.09 9.12
N SER A 4 3.59 44.02 8.84
CA SER A 4 2.69 43.04 9.43
C SER A 4 3.07 41.64 8.96
N VAL A 5 3.60 40.81 9.85
CA VAL A 5 3.86 39.39 9.61
C VAL A 5 2.50 38.67 9.61
N GLN A 6 1.99 38.34 8.42
CA GLN A 6 0.83 37.45 8.30
C GLN A 6 1.29 36.03 8.60
N VAL A 7 1.08 35.59 9.84
CA VAL A 7 1.21 34.18 10.21
C VAL A 7 0.06 33.44 9.54
N ALA A 8 0.32 32.82 8.40
CA ALA A 8 -0.62 31.90 7.78
C ALA A 8 -0.97 30.82 8.82
N LYS A 9 -2.24 30.76 9.26
CA LYS A 9 -2.77 29.61 9.98
C LYS A 9 -2.76 28.44 9.00
N VAL A 10 -1.63 27.75 8.94
CA VAL A 10 -1.53 26.43 8.31
C VAL A 10 -2.46 25.55 9.11
N GLY A 11 -3.68 25.36 8.58
CA GLY A 11 -4.65 24.45 9.14
C GLY A 11 -3.95 23.11 9.35
N ARG A 12 -3.85 22.70 10.61
CA ARG A 12 -3.28 21.41 11.00
C ARG A 12 -4.25 20.37 10.43
N LYS A 13 -4.01 19.96 9.18
CA LYS A 13 -4.71 18.85 8.54
C LYS A 13 -4.37 17.65 9.42
N GLY A 14 -5.29 17.30 10.32
CA GLY A 14 -5.05 16.33 11.37
C GLY A 14 -4.47 15.07 10.75
N PHE A 15 -3.33 14.61 11.27
CA PHE A 15 -2.75 13.34 10.88
C PHE A 15 -3.80 12.26 11.11
N ASN A 16 -4.38 11.75 10.03
CA ASN A 16 -5.39 10.71 10.11
C ASN A 16 -4.65 9.37 10.26
N GLY A 17 -4.16 9.10 11.47
CA GLY A 17 -3.36 7.89 11.77
C GLY A 17 -4.07 6.60 11.41
N ARG A 18 -5.41 6.61 11.41
CA ARG A 18 -6.25 5.52 10.92
C ARG A 18 -6.06 5.25 9.42
N LYS A 19 -6.04 6.31 8.60
CA LYS A 19 -5.73 6.20 7.18
C LYS A 19 -4.29 5.73 6.96
N ALA A 20 -3.33 6.29 7.69
CA ALA A 20 -1.92 5.90 7.58
C ALA A 20 -1.71 4.42 7.92
N LEU A 21 -2.42 3.91 8.95
CA LEU A 21 -2.39 2.49 9.31
C LEU A 21 -3.03 1.61 8.22
N ALA A 22 -4.18 2.02 7.68
CA ALA A 22 -4.84 1.26 6.61
C ALA A 22 -3.97 1.19 5.34
N ASP A 23 -3.31 2.29 4.97
CA ASP A 23 -2.40 2.35 3.84
C ASP A 23 -1.18 1.43 4.09
N MET A 24 -0.57 1.49 5.28
CA MET A 24 0.53 0.60 5.66
C MET A 24 0.14 -0.89 5.64
N VAL A 25 -1.03 -1.25 6.19
CA VAL A 25 -1.52 -2.64 6.18
C VAL A 25 -1.78 -3.13 4.76
N THR A 26 -2.30 -2.25 3.90
CA THR A 26 -2.54 -2.55 2.48
C THR A 26 -1.23 -2.86 1.77
N GLU A 27 -0.22 -2.00 1.90
CA GLU A 27 1.11 -2.21 1.31
C GLU A 27 1.75 -3.51 1.80
N PHE A 28 1.64 -3.81 3.09
CA PHE A 28 2.19 -5.02 3.67
C PHE A 28 1.52 -6.30 3.13
N LEU A 29 0.20 -6.29 3.00
CA LEU A 29 -0.54 -7.41 2.42
C LEU A 29 -0.18 -7.63 0.95
N GLU A 30 0.04 -6.56 0.19
CA GLU A 30 0.46 -6.65 -1.21
C GLU A 30 1.84 -7.31 -1.35
N ILE A 31 2.80 -6.92 -0.50
CA ILE A 31 4.15 -7.53 -0.46
C ILE A 31 4.08 -9.03 -0.13
N ILE A 32 3.31 -9.41 0.89
CA ILE A 32 3.14 -10.82 1.26
C ILE A 32 2.55 -11.59 0.09
N SER A 33 1.55 -11.04 -0.58
CA SER A 33 0.83 -11.71 -1.66
C SER A 33 1.74 -11.98 -2.85
N HIS A 34 2.54 -10.99 -3.23
CA HIS A 34 3.58 -11.14 -4.25
C HIS A 34 4.63 -12.20 -3.87
N THR A 35 5.05 -12.21 -2.61
CA THR A 35 6.01 -13.21 -2.10
C THR A 35 5.43 -14.63 -2.15
N VAL A 36 4.15 -14.80 -1.77
CA VAL A 36 3.46 -16.09 -1.83
C VAL A 36 3.28 -16.53 -3.28
N LEU A 37 2.91 -15.63 -4.18
CA LEU A 37 2.79 -15.90 -5.62
C LEU A 37 4.12 -16.32 -6.23
N PHE A 38 5.22 -15.65 -5.87
CA PHE A 38 6.55 -15.98 -6.36
C PHE A 38 7.03 -17.36 -5.88
N ASN A 39 6.84 -17.69 -4.60
CA ASN A 39 7.36 -18.93 -4.03
C ASN A 39 6.43 -20.14 -4.26
N TYR A 40 5.12 -19.93 -4.36
CA TYR A 40 4.11 -20.99 -4.34
C TYR A 40 3.05 -20.89 -5.43
N GLY A 41 2.98 -19.78 -6.18
CA GLY A 41 1.91 -19.52 -7.15
C GLY A 41 2.05 -20.28 -8.47
N GLY A 42 3.14 -21.02 -8.68
CA GLY A 42 3.36 -21.79 -9.91
C GLY A 42 3.61 -20.93 -11.16
N TYR A 43 3.74 -19.61 -10.99
CA TYR A 43 4.11 -18.69 -12.06
C TYR A 43 5.62 -18.72 -12.31
N PRO A 44 6.08 -18.68 -13.57
CA PRO A 44 7.50 -18.71 -13.86
C PRO A 44 8.19 -17.41 -13.40
N ALA A 45 9.43 -17.51 -12.91
CA ALA A 45 10.13 -16.38 -12.27
C ALA A 45 10.33 -15.16 -13.19
N GLU A 46 10.35 -15.36 -14.52
CA GLU A 46 10.41 -14.31 -15.54
C GLU A 46 9.17 -13.40 -15.56
N THR A 47 8.10 -13.81 -14.89
CA THR A 47 6.88 -13.01 -14.73
C THR A 47 6.94 -12.12 -13.49
N PHE A 48 8.11 -12.00 -12.86
CA PHE A 48 8.31 -11.18 -11.68
C PHE A 48 9.50 -10.24 -11.84
N ASP A 49 9.28 -8.97 -11.51
CA ASP A 49 10.32 -7.96 -11.38
C ASP A 49 10.74 -7.81 -9.91
N THR A 50 11.93 -7.25 -9.68
CA THR A 50 12.40 -6.96 -8.31
C THR A 50 12.00 -5.54 -7.94
N ALA A 51 11.32 -5.39 -6.80
CA ALA A 51 10.93 -4.12 -6.20
C ALA A 51 11.48 -3.98 -4.79
N SER A 52 11.49 -2.75 -4.27
CA SER A 52 11.97 -2.44 -2.91
C SER A 52 10.93 -1.72 -2.08
N TYR A 53 10.73 -2.17 -0.85
CA TYR A 53 9.99 -1.46 0.19
C TYR A 53 10.94 -1.13 1.35
N GLY A 54 11.41 0.12 1.42
CA GLY A 54 12.46 0.50 2.35
C GLY A 54 13.76 -0.29 2.08
N SER A 55 14.17 -1.10 3.05
CA SER A 55 15.35 -1.98 2.95
C SER A 55 15.02 -3.42 2.52
N ILE A 56 13.75 -3.73 2.24
CA ILE A 56 13.30 -5.08 1.89
C ILE A 56 13.16 -5.16 0.37
N LEU A 57 13.79 -6.16 -0.23
CA LEU A 57 13.62 -6.50 -1.65
C LEU A 57 12.58 -7.62 -1.77
N PHE A 58 11.70 -7.51 -2.76
CA PHE A 58 10.67 -8.51 -3.02
C PHE A 58 10.37 -8.63 -4.52
N HIS A 59 9.83 -9.78 -4.93
CA HIS A 59 9.50 -10.08 -6.33
C HIS A 59 8.04 -9.72 -6.61
N VAL A 60 7.79 -8.73 -7.46
CA VAL A 60 6.47 -8.24 -7.88
C VAL A 60 6.08 -8.89 -9.19
N SER A 61 4.87 -9.45 -9.26
CA SER A 61 4.34 -10.03 -10.50
C SER A 61 4.08 -8.95 -11.55
N THR A 62 4.59 -9.14 -12.76
CA THR A 62 4.34 -8.30 -13.95
C THR A 62 3.10 -8.76 -14.71
N ILE A 63 2.65 -10.00 -14.51
CA ILE A 63 1.38 -10.49 -15.00
C ILE A 63 0.29 -9.82 -14.17
N LEU A 64 -0.27 -8.77 -14.77
CA LEU A 64 -1.43 -8.00 -14.34
C LEU A 64 -2.72 -8.84 -14.32
N GLU A 65 -2.72 -10.01 -13.70
CA GLU A 65 -3.99 -10.63 -13.26
C GLU A 65 -4.31 -10.18 -11.84
N ARG A 66 -4.59 -8.88 -11.77
CA ARG A 66 -5.31 -8.22 -10.67
C ARG A 66 -6.71 -8.78 -10.42
N PHE A 67 -7.15 -9.84 -11.10
CA PHE A 67 -8.56 -10.19 -11.17
C PHE A 67 -9.02 -11.28 -10.20
N VAL A 68 -8.15 -12.22 -9.79
CA VAL A 68 -8.58 -13.35 -8.96
C VAL A 68 -7.95 -13.33 -7.58
N PHE A 69 -6.64 -13.08 -7.46
CA PHE A 69 -5.97 -13.06 -6.15
C PHE A 69 -6.23 -11.76 -5.36
N TYR A 70 -6.28 -10.64 -6.08
CA TYR A 70 -6.70 -9.37 -5.50
C TYR A 70 -8.18 -9.37 -5.10
N SER A 71 -9.03 -10.28 -5.55
CA SER A 71 -10.44 -10.28 -5.12
C SER A 71 -10.60 -10.48 -3.60
N PHE A 72 -9.77 -11.36 -2.99
CA PHE A 72 -9.77 -11.57 -1.53
C PHE A 72 -9.07 -10.43 -0.79
N ILE A 73 -7.93 -9.98 -1.30
CA ILE A 73 -7.15 -8.88 -0.71
C ILE A 73 -7.91 -7.56 -0.83
N ASP A 74 -8.55 -7.27 -1.96
CA ASP A 74 -9.39 -6.10 -2.20
C ASP A 74 -10.63 -6.15 -1.32
N GLN A 75 -11.27 -7.31 -1.13
CA GLN A 75 -12.36 -7.44 -0.16
C GLN A 75 -11.88 -7.20 1.27
N PHE A 76 -10.71 -7.72 1.64
CA PHE A 76 -10.13 -7.50 2.96
C PHE A 76 -9.72 -6.04 3.17
N ILE A 77 -9.08 -5.40 2.19
CA ILE A 77 -8.72 -3.97 2.19
C ILE A 77 -9.98 -3.11 2.22
N LEU A 78 -11.01 -3.45 1.45
CA LEU A 78 -12.30 -2.75 1.46
C LEU A 78 -12.97 -2.87 2.84
N ALA A 79 -12.98 -4.06 3.43
CA ALA A 79 -13.47 -4.27 4.79
C ALA A 79 -12.66 -3.47 5.82
N LEU A 80 -11.32 -3.41 5.67
CA LEU A 80 -10.45 -2.63 6.54
C LEU A 80 -10.74 -1.13 6.40
N LYS A 81 -10.88 -0.62 5.17
CA LYS A 81 -11.22 0.77 4.87
C LYS A 81 -12.58 1.16 5.43
N ILE A 82 -13.60 0.30 5.32
CA ILE A 82 -14.93 0.53 5.90
C ILE A 82 -14.86 0.52 7.44
N SER A 83 -14.06 -0.37 8.03
CA SER A 83 -13.97 -0.51 9.49
C SER A 83 -13.19 0.62 10.18
N VAL A 84 -12.42 1.39 9.41
CA VAL A 84 -11.47 2.40 9.92
C VAL A 84 -11.98 3.84 9.73
N ILE A 85 -13.03 4.05 8.92
CA ILE A 85 -13.75 5.33 8.77
C ILE A 85 -14.87 5.43 9.82
#